data_AF-A0A7M2X395-F1
#
_entry.id   AF-A0A7M2X395-F1
#
_cell.length_a   1.000
_cell.length_b   1.000
_cell.length_c   1.000
_cell.angle_alpha   90.00
_cell.angle_beta   90.00
_cell.angle_gamma   90.00
#
_symmetry.space_group_name_H-M   'P 1'
#
loop_
_entity.id
_entity.type
_entity.pdbx_description
1 polymer ?
#
loop_
_entity_poly.entity_id
_entity_poly.type
_entity_poly.pdbx_seq_one_letter_code
_entity_poly.pdbx_strand_id
1 'polypeptide(L)'
;MDIDECLARLGEWSRWVAWETDRRMRRFHNEPSSYEDSEAYFRMLVLVTVLQRDIGVRFNPRAVWNWSFKDSRDSFLHGLLAGKRVGTCASMPVLYVAVGRRLGYPMHLALAHGHAFVRWETANERINMDASGTGMTTHSDEHYEGWPRPLTETHLQTGQYLRPLKPHEEVAMFYGSRGHCLEDNGELEMAQEFYSRAMELVPESLNYPGYLNDVSVRIRTKLCTTIECFQTAVPLKPRMFFHDPFSLSTPRREG
;
A
#
# COMPACT_ATOMS: atom_id res chain seq x y z
N MET A 1 -2.33 13.07 10.61
CA MET A 1 -2.16 11.78 11.32
C MET A 1 -1.40 12.08 12.59
N ASP A 2 -1.96 11.71 13.74
CA ASP A 2 -1.26 11.79 15.01
C ASP A 2 -0.48 10.48 15.22
N ILE A 3 0.85 10.57 15.16
CA ILE A 3 1.73 9.40 15.28
C ILE A 3 1.75 8.89 16.72
N ASP A 4 1.77 9.78 17.71
CA ASP A 4 1.86 9.42 19.11
C ASP A 4 0.58 8.71 19.56
N GLU A 5 -0.58 9.20 19.11
CA GLU A 5 -1.85 8.53 19.34
C GLU A 5 -1.88 7.13 18.71
N CYS A 6 -1.39 6.98 17.47
CA CYS A 6 -1.32 5.68 16.79
C CYS A 6 -0.40 4.70 17.54
N LEU A 7 0.75 5.16 18.02
CA LEU A 7 1.68 4.34 18.79
C LEU A 7 1.10 3.94 20.15
N ALA A 8 0.43 4.86 20.84
CA ALA A 8 -0.27 4.59 22.09
C ALA A 8 -1.36 3.52 21.91
N ARG A 9 -2.17 3.64 20.85
CA ARG A 9 -3.21 2.67 20.47
C ARG A 9 -2.64 1.28 20.19
N LEU A 10 -1.55 1.19 19.41
CA LEU A 10 -0.85 -0.07 19.16
C LEU A 10 -0.37 -0.72 20.46
N GLY A 11 0.17 0.09 21.38
CA GLY A 11 0.60 -0.38 22.70
C GLY A 11 -0.56 -0.93 23.54
N GLU A 12 -1.69 -0.23 23.55
CA GLU A 12 -2.92 -0.69 24.22
C GLU A 12 -3.41 -2.02 23.65
N TRP A 13 -3.54 -2.13 22.34
CA TRP A 13 -4.01 -3.35 21.68
C TRP A 13 -3.04 -4.52 21.90
N SER A 14 -1.73 -4.25 21.88
CA SER A 14 -0.73 -5.28 22.20
C SER A 14 -0.89 -5.80 23.63
N ARG A 15 -1.08 -4.92 24.61
CA ARG A 15 -1.33 -5.35 26.01
C ARG A 15 -2.61 -6.14 26.16
N TRP A 16 -3.67 -5.78 25.42
CA TRP A 16 -4.91 -6.57 25.44
C TRP A 16 -4.69 -7.97 24.85
N VAL A 17 -4.02 -8.08 23.70
CA VAL A 17 -3.69 -9.39 23.10
C VAL A 17 -2.83 -10.22 24.04
N ALA A 18 -1.82 -9.63 24.69
CA ALA A 18 -0.99 -10.31 25.69
C ALA A 18 -1.85 -10.90 26.81
N TRP A 19 -2.70 -10.06 27.42
CA TRP A 19 -3.57 -10.46 28.52
C TRP A 19 -4.55 -11.57 28.11
N GLU A 20 -5.17 -11.49 26.93
CA GLU A 20 -6.07 -12.53 26.42
C GLU A 20 -5.33 -13.83 26.11
N THR A 21 -4.09 -13.74 25.62
CA THR A 21 -3.25 -14.92 25.35
C THR A 21 -2.94 -15.62 26.67
N ASP A 22 -2.40 -14.90 27.66
CA ASP A 22 -2.04 -15.46 28.97
C ASP A 22 -3.26 -16.07 29.68
N ARG A 23 -4.40 -15.35 29.65
CA ARG A 23 -5.66 -15.82 30.23
C ARG A 23 -6.13 -17.15 29.62
N ARG A 24 -5.88 -17.36 28.32
CA ARG A 24 -6.35 -18.52 27.57
C ARG A 24 -5.31 -19.62 27.42
N MET A 25 -4.04 -19.40 27.75
CA MET A 25 -2.97 -20.41 27.59
C MET A 25 -3.29 -21.74 28.27
N ARG A 26 -4.02 -21.74 29.39
CA ARG A 26 -4.48 -22.99 30.04
C ARG A 26 -5.33 -23.88 29.11
N ARG A 27 -6.10 -23.28 28.18
CA ARG A 27 -6.88 -24.05 27.19
C ARG A 27 -5.97 -24.79 26.23
N PHE A 28 -4.94 -24.11 25.72
CA PHE A 28 -3.93 -24.74 24.88
C PHE A 28 -3.24 -25.89 25.63
N HIS A 29 -2.76 -25.68 26.86
CA HIS A 29 -2.08 -26.73 27.62
C HIS A 29 -2.98 -27.94 27.95
N ASN A 30 -4.29 -27.73 28.14
CA ASN A 30 -5.22 -28.81 28.46
C ASN A 30 -5.63 -29.62 27.22
N GLU A 31 -5.71 -28.98 26.05
CA GLU A 31 -6.17 -29.61 24.80
C GLU A 31 -5.40 -29.04 23.58
N PRO A 32 -4.09 -29.36 23.42
CA PRO A 32 -3.28 -28.81 22.34
C PRO A 32 -3.77 -29.17 20.94
N SER A 33 -4.37 -30.36 20.80
CA SER A 33 -4.89 -30.87 19.52
C SER A 33 -6.04 -30.05 18.94
N SER A 34 -6.75 -29.25 19.75
CA SER A 34 -7.73 -28.27 19.28
C SER A 34 -7.09 -27.06 18.56
N TYR A 35 -5.77 -26.96 18.60
CA TYR A 35 -4.98 -25.84 18.08
C TYR A 35 -3.82 -26.33 17.21
N GLU A 36 -4.04 -27.40 16.45
CA GLU A 36 -3.05 -28.01 15.55
C GLU A 36 -1.76 -28.43 16.30
N ASP A 37 -1.88 -28.74 17.59
CA ASP A 37 -0.76 -29.04 18.49
C ASP A 37 0.34 -27.95 18.46
N SER A 38 -0.05 -26.71 18.15
CA SER A 38 0.85 -25.59 17.88
C SER A 38 0.56 -24.38 18.77
N GLU A 39 1.55 -24.01 19.58
CA GLU A 39 1.48 -22.79 20.38
C GLU A 39 1.49 -21.54 19.49
N ALA A 40 2.20 -21.57 18.36
CA ALA A 40 2.21 -20.48 17.39
C ALA A 40 0.83 -20.26 16.80
N TYR A 41 0.18 -21.34 16.35
CA TYR A 41 -1.20 -21.31 15.85
C TYR A 41 -2.13 -20.73 16.92
N PHE A 42 -2.03 -21.22 18.16
CA PHE A 42 -2.84 -20.71 19.28
C PHE A 42 -2.64 -19.21 19.51
N ARG A 43 -1.39 -18.73 19.57
CA ARG A 43 -1.06 -17.31 19.78
C ARG A 43 -1.58 -16.44 18.63
N MET A 44 -1.44 -16.90 17.39
CA MET A 44 -1.99 -16.21 16.21
C MET A 44 -3.52 -16.19 16.23
N LEU A 45 -4.17 -17.30 16.62
CA LEU A 45 -5.62 -17.38 16.76
C LEU A 45 -6.15 -16.38 17.80
N VAL A 46 -5.49 -16.25 18.95
CA VAL A 46 -5.86 -15.26 19.97
C VAL A 46 -5.65 -13.84 19.44
N LEU A 47 -4.51 -13.56 18.80
CA LEU A 47 -4.24 -12.28 18.15
C LEU A 47 -5.35 -11.89 17.16
N VAL A 48 -5.73 -12.81 16.27
CA VAL A 48 -6.82 -12.60 15.30
C VAL A 48 -8.15 -12.39 16.00
N THR A 49 -8.45 -13.19 17.02
CA THR A 49 -9.70 -13.08 17.78
C THR A 49 -9.84 -11.71 18.42
N VAL A 50 -8.80 -11.24 19.12
CA VAL A 50 -8.84 -9.93 19.80
C VAL A 50 -8.93 -8.80 18.78
N LEU A 51 -8.08 -8.81 17.74
CA LEU A 51 -8.08 -7.74 16.75
C LEU A 51 -9.40 -7.69 15.97
N GLN A 52 -9.94 -8.83 15.51
CA GLN A 52 -11.14 -8.84 14.69
C GLN A 52 -12.44 -8.78 15.50
N ARG A 53 -12.58 -9.60 16.56
CA ARG A 53 -13.84 -9.72 17.30
C ARG A 53 -13.98 -8.68 18.39
N ASP A 54 -12.93 -8.48 19.19
CA ASP A 54 -13.02 -7.62 20.38
C ASP A 54 -12.79 -6.14 20.02
N ILE A 55 -11.77 -5.86 19.20
CA ILE A 55 -11.44 -4.51 18.74
C ILE A 55 -12.28 -4.12 17.50
N GLY A 56 -12.73 -5.09 16.70
CA GLY A 56 -13.56 -4.84 15.52
C GLY A 56 -12.78 -4.45 14.26
N VAL A 57 -11.52 -4.87 14.15
CA VAL A 57 -10.74 -4.74 12.91
C VAL A 57 -11.33 -5.66 11.84
N ARG A 58 -11.54 -5.14 10.63
CA ARG A 58 -12.20 -5.88 9.55
C ARG A 58 -11.69 -5.49 8.18
N PHE A 59 -11.72 -6.45 7.27
CA PHE A 59 -11.39 -6.22 5.87
C PHE A 59 -12.43 -5.32 5.20
N ASN A 60 -11.99 -4.44 4.30
CA ASN A 60 -12.85 -3.59 3.51
C ASN A 60 -13.50 -4.42 2.38
N PRO A 61 -14.80 -4.74 2.42
CA PRO A 61 -15.42 -5.59 1.41
C PRO A 61 -15.42 -4.95 0.01
N ARG A 62 -15.32 -3.61 -0.09
CA ARG A 62 -15.27 -2.91 -1.38
C ARG A 62 -13.94 -3.14 -2.11
N ALA A 63 -12.87 -3.39 -1.35
CA ALA A 63 -11.55 -3.67 -1.88
C ALA A 63 -11.46 -5.02 -2.63
N VAL A 64 -12.44 -5.92 -2.46
CA VAL A 64 -12.50 -7.20 -3.20
C VAL A 64 -12.74 -6.99 -4.70
N TRP A 65 -13.56 -6.01 -5.06
CA TRP A 65 -14.06 -5.83 -6.44
C TRP A 65 -13.64 -4.51 -7.09
N ASN A 66 -13.35 -3.49 -6.28
CA ASN A 66 -12.98 -2.16 -6.74
C ASN A 66 -11.90 -1.57 -5.85
N TRP A 67 -10.73 -2.22 -5.87
CA TRP A 67 -9.58 -1.74 -5.12
C TRP A 67 -9.09 -0.41 -5.68
N SER A 68 -8.90 0.57 -4.80
CA SER A 68 -8.23 1.83 -5.11
C SER A 68 -7.37 2.23 -3.92
N PHE A 69 -6.23 2.85 -4.21
CA PHE A 69 -5.33 3.46 -3.24
C PHE A 69 -5.69 4.93 -2.94
N LYS A 70 -6.78 5.47 -3.49
CA LYS A 70 -7.18 6.89 -3.30
C LYS A 70 -7.28 7.28 -1.83
N ASP A 71 -7.89 6.44 -1.00
CA ASP A 71 -8.00 6.69 0.44
C ASP A 71 -6.84 6.02 1.17
N SER A 72 -5.89 6.82 1.65
CA SER A 72 -4.73 6.32 2.38
C SER A 72 -5.10 5.52 3.63
N ARG A 73 -6.32 5.71 4.17
CA ARG A 73 -6.79 4.96 5.35
C ARG A 73 -7.03 3.49 5.06
N ASP A 74 -7.27 3.11 3.80
CA ASP A 74 -7.45 1.71 3.42
C ASP A 74 -6.11 0.96 3.30
N SER A 75 -5.06 1.65 2.82
CA SER A 75 -3.76 1.04 2.49
C SER A 75 -2.70 1.13 3.60
N PHE A 76 -2.91 1.98 4.62
CA PHE A 76 -1.93 2.21 5.67
C PHE A 76 -2.49 1.97 7.08
N LEU A 77 -1.57 1.64 7.99
CA LEU A 77 -1.86 1.32 9.39
C LEU A 77 -2.65 2.41 10.13
N HIS A 78 -2.48 3.68 9.76
CA HIS A 78 -3.18 4.78 10.42
C HIS A 78 -4.70 4.74 10.24
N GLY A 79 -5.22 4.19 9.14
CA GLY A 79 -6.67 4.05 8.97
C GLY A 79 -7.28 2.95 9.85
N LEU A 80 -6.50 1.91 10.13
CA LEU A 80 -6.85 0.86 11.09
C LEU A 80 -6.84 1.41 12.53
N LEU A 81 -5.83 2.21 12.87
CA LEU A 81 -5.65 2.73 14.23
C LEU A 81 -6.56 3.93 14.51
N ALA A 82 -6.52 4.98 13.70
CA ALA A 82 -7.25 6.22 13.95
C ALA A 82 -8.65 6.27 13.28
N GLY A 83 -8.93 5.37 12.35
CA GLY A 83 -10.13 5.41 11.52
C GLY A 83 -11.21 4.39 11.92
N LYS A 84 -11.91 3.87 10.90
CA LYS A 84 -13.06 2.95 11.05
C LYS A 84 -12.66 1.52 11.45
N ARG A 85 -11.36 1.28 11.69
CA ARG A 85 -10.79 -0.07 11.91
C ARG A 85 -11.03 -0.98 10.70
N VAL A 86 -11.10 -0.36 9.53
CA VAL A 86 -11.28 -1.03 8.25
C VAL A 86 -9.94 -0.96 7.54
N GLY A 87 -9.46 -2.11 7.05
CA GLY A 87 -8.20 -2.20 6.33
C GLY A 87 -8.30 -3.20 5.20
N THR A 88 -7.15 -3.55 4.66
CA THR A 88 -7.05 -4.31 3.44
C THR A 88 -5.85 -5.26 3.46
N CYS A 89 -5.59 -6.00 2.38
CA CYS A 89 -4.40 -6.84 2.26
C CYS A 89 -3.10 -6.03 2.32
N ALA A 90 -3.12 -4.72 2.07
CA ALA A 90 -1.95 -3.85 2.21
C ALA A 90 -1.69 -3.36 3.65
N SER A 91 -2.73 -3.28 4.49
CA SER A 91 -2.64 -2.67 5.83
C SER A 91 -2.87 -3.64 6.99
N MET A 92 -3.73 -4.64 6.83
CA MET A 92 -4.05 -5.58 7.90
C MET A 92 -2.86 -6.46 8.29
N PRO A 93 -2.12 -7.10 7.35
CA PRO A 93 -0.90 -7.85 7.71
C PRO A 93 0.08 -7.01 8.53
N VAL A 94 0.22 -5.73 8.18
CA VAL A 94 1.09 -4.78 8.89
C VAL A 94 0.64 -4.59 10.34
N LEU A 95 -0.67 -4.48 10.60
CA LEU A 95 -1.20 -4.40 11.95
C LEU A 95 -0.89 -5.68 12.76
N TYR A 96 -1.18 -6.86 12.19
CA TYR A 96 -0.94 -8.14 12.85
C TYR A 96 0.54 -8.32 13.22
N VAL A 97 1.44 -8.06 12.26
CA VAL A 97 2.88 -8.14 12.47
C VAL A 97 3.35 -7.09 13.48
N ALA A 98 2.83 -5.85 13.43
CA ALA A 98 3.20 -4.80 14.37
C ALA A 98 2.80 -5.13 15.82
N VAL A 99 1.65 -5.76 16.03
CA VAL A 99 1.22 -6.23 17.35
C VAL A 99 2.02 -7.46 17.78
N GLY A 100 2.13 -8.48 16.90
CA GLY A 100 2.88 -9.70 17.19
C GLY A 100 4.34 -9.44 17.56
N ARG A 101 5.04 -8.57 16.82
CA ARG A 101 6.43 -8.18 17.13
C ARG A 101 6.57 -7.49 18.49
N ARG A 102 5.58 -6.70 18.93
CA ARG A 102 5.57 -6.09 20.28
C ARG A 102 5.40 -7.13 21.39
N LEU A 103 4.87 -8.31 21.07
CA LEU A 103 4.73 -9.45 21.98
C LEU A 103 5.93 -10.40 21.90
N GLY A 104 6.93 -10.10 21.08
CA GLY A 104 8.08 -10.98 20.84
C GLY A 104 7.79 -12.16 19.91
N TYR A 105 6.66 -12.14 19.19
CA TYR A 105 6.32 -13.21 18.25
C TYR A 105 7.18 -13.10 16.98
N PRO A 106 7.68 -14.24 16.44
CA PRO A 106 8.49 -14.29 15.22
C PRO A 106 7.61 -14.16 13.98
N MET A 107 6.92 -13.01 13.89
CA MET A 107 5.97 -12.69 12.83
C MET A 107 6.59 -11.71 11.83
N HIS A 108 6.35 -12.02 10.56
CA HIS A 108 6.93 -11.35 9.41
C HIS A 108 5.86 -11.01 8.38
N LEU A 109 6.08 -9.93 7.66
CA LEU A 109 5.38 -9.71 6.39
C LEU A 109 5.98 -10.65 5.35
N ALA A 110 5.14 -11.20 4.49
CA ALA A 110 5.53 -12.00 3.35
C ALA A 110 4.63 -11.66 2.15
N LEU A 111 5.15 -11.87 0.94
CA LEU A 111 4.45 -11.50 -0.29
C LEU A 111 4.14 -12.72 -1.14
N ALA A 112 2.91 -12.77 -1.63
CA ALA A 112 2.50 -13.47 -2.84
C ALA A 112 2.38 -12.46 -3.99
N HIS A 113 2.16 -12.93 -5.22
CA HIS A 113 2.04 -12.03 -6.37
C HIS A 113 0.77 -11.16 -6.25
N GLY A 114 0.94 -9.92 -5.80
CA GLY A 114 -0.15 -8.96 -5.61
C GLY A 114 -0.90 -9.07 -4.28
N HIS A 115 -0.34 -9.77 -3.28
CA HIS A 115 -0.97 -9.91 -1.96
C HIS A 115 0.09 -9.99 -0.86
N ALA A 116 -0.12 -9.27 0.25
CA ALA A 116 0.71 -9.40 1.43
C ALA A 116 -0.03 -10.26 2.48
N PHE A 117 0.69 -11.17 3.10
CA PHE A 117 0.18 -12.03 4.16
C PHE A 117 1.14 -12.03 5.35
N VAL A 118 0.71 -12.65 6.44
CA VAL A 118 1.50 -12.75 7.67
C VAL A 118 2.13 -14.12 7.72
N ARG A 119 3.42 -14.18 8.05
CA ARG A 119 4.12 -15.43 8.30
C ARG A 119 4.69 -15.47 9.72
N TRP A 120 4.36 -16.52 10.45
CA TRP A 120 5.14 -16.95 11.61
C TRP A 120 6.25 -17.88 11.13
N GLU A 121 7.51 -17.61 11.48
CA GLU A 121 8.63 -18.47 11.07
C GLU A 121 9.68 -18.60 12.19
N THR A 122 9.93 -19.84 12.60
CA THR A 122 11.04 -20.23 13.48
C THR A 122 11.80 -21.40 12.85
N ALA A 123 12.85 -21.89 13.52
CA ALA A 123 13.57 -23.08 13.06
C ALA A 123 12.69 -24.35 12.98
N ASN A 124 11.62 -24.41 13.78
CA ASN A 124 10.80 -25.63 13.94
C ASN A 124 9.43 -25.53 13.29
N GLU A 125 8.98 -24.32 12.95
CA GLU A 125 7.59 -24.09 12.60
C GLU A 125 7.42 -22.89 11.67
N ARG A 126 6.61 -23.09 10.64
CA ARG A 126 6.22 -22.07 9.66
C ARG A 126 4.70 -22.10 9.48
N ILE A 127 4.04 -20.97 9.70
CA ILE A 127 2.60 -20.81 9.51
C ILE A 127 2.33 -19.53 8.74
N ASN A 128 1.59 -19.63 7.63
CA ASN A 128 1.07 -18.45 6.96
C ASN A 128 -0.36 -18.16 7.42
N MET A 129 -0.70 -16.88 7.51
CA MET A 129 -2.04 -16.41 7.83
C MET A 129 -2.44 -15.29 6.88
N ASP A 130 -3.57 -15.49 6.20
CA ASP A 130 -4.21 -14.42 5.42
C ASP A 130 -4.94 -13.49 6.40
N ALA A 131 -4.52 -12.23 6.42
CA ALA A 131 -5.10 -11.19 7.27
C ALA A 131 -6.47 -10.68 6.77
N SER A 132 -6.83 -11.00 5.53
CA SER A 132 -8.03 -10.54 4.82
C SER A 132 -9.24 -11.45 5.07
N GLY A 133 -9.00 -12.65 5.60
CA GLY A 133 -10.04 -13.62 5.96
C GLY A 133 -10.82 -13.26 7.23
N THR A 134 -11.91 -13.98 7.48
CA THR A 134 -12.65 -13.91 8.74
C THR A 134 -12.13 -14.97 9.70
N GLY A 135 -11.61 -14.55 10.85
CA GLY A 135 -10.96 -15.46 11.80
C GLY A 135 -9.59 -15.96 11.30
N MET A 136 -9.07 -16.99 11.97
CA MET A 136 -7.77 -17.57 11.62
C MET A 136 -7.90 -18.35 10.31
N THR A 137 -7.28 -17.82 9.25
CA THR A 137 -7.25 -18.44 7.92
C THR A 137 -5.81 -18.70 7.54
N THR A 138 -5.45 -19.97 7.34
CA THR A 138 -4.09 -20.41 7.03
C THR A 138 -4.04 -21.07 5.65
N HIS A 139 -2.97 -20.79 4.91
CA HIS A 139 -2.74 -21.35 3.58
C HIS A 139 -1.28 -21.79 3.45
N SER A 140 -1.01 -22.81 2.64
CA SER A 140 0.36 -23.24 2.36
C SER A 140 1.05 -22.30 1.36
N ASP A 141 2.35 -22.49 1.14
CA ASP A 141 3.07 -21.70 0.12
C ASP A 141 2.57 -22.06 -1.28
N GLU A 142 2.23 -23.32 -1.53
CA GLU A 142 1.66 -23.81 -2.80
C GLU A 142 0.33 -23.12 -3.14
N HIS A 143 -0.46 -22.73 -2.13
CA HIS A 143 -1.66 -21.93 -2.37
C HIS A 143 -1.30 -20.55 -2.97
N TYR A 144 -0.31 -19.87 -2.38
CA TYR A 144 0.13 -18.55 -2.80
C TYR A 144 0.98 -18.56 -4.07
N GLU A 145 1.44 -19.73 -4.52
CA GLU A 145 2.01 -19.89 -5.87
C GLU A 145 0.97 -19.66 -6.97
N GLY A 146 -0.30 -19.98 -6.71
CA GLY A 146 -1.40 -19.80 -7.67
C GLY A 146 -2.28 -18.57 -7.42
N TRP A 147 -2.35 -18.09 -6.17
CA TRP A 147 -3.29 -17.07 -5.73
C TRP A 147 -2.59 -15.84 -5.09
N PRO A 148 -3.10 -14.60 -5.30
CA PRO A 148 -4.25 -14.24 -6.14
C PRO A 148 -3.90 -14.22 -7.63
N ARG A 149 -2.61 -14.19 -7.95
CA ARG A 149 -2.09 -14.32 -9.31
C ARG A 149 -0.99 -15.37 -9.29
N PRO A 150 -0.87 -16.18 -10.34
CA PRO A 150 0.20 -17.16 -10.43
C PRO A 150 1.58 -16.49 -10.35
N LEU A 151 2.48 -17.07 -9.54
CA LEU A 151 3.91 -16.81 -9.62
C LEU A 151 4.45 -17.44 -10.91
N THR A 152 5.41 -16.77 -11.52
CA THR A 152 6.16 -17.31 -12.66
C THR A 152 7.56 -17.65 -12.20
N GLU A 153 8.28 -18.43 -13.00
CA GLU A 153 9.68 -18.75 -12.74
C GLU A 153 10.54 -17.48 -12.52
N THR A 154 10.30 -16.42 -13.28
CA THR A 154 10.98 -15.12 -13.10
C THR A 154 10.69 -14.50 -11.73
N HIS A 155 9.45 -14.61 -11.23
CA HIS A 155 9.12 -14.14 -9.89
C HIS A 155 9.88 -14.92 -8.81
N LEU A 156 9.93 -16.24 -8.94
CA LEU A 156 10.66 -17.11 -8.00
C LEU A 156 12.16 -16.79 -8.00
N GLN A 157 12.74 -16.51 -9.17
CA GLN A 157 14.16 -16.16 -9.31
C GLN A 157 14.56 -14.84 -8.64
N THR A 158 13.64 -13.89 -8.48
CA THR A 158 13.91 -12.68 -7.67
C THR A 158 14.14 -13.01 -6.19
N GLY A 159 13.62 -14.16 -5.75
CA GLY A 159 13.64 -14.56 -4.35
C GLY A 159 12.89 -13.61 -3.43
N GLN A 160 11.91 -12.83 -3.90
CA GLN A 160 11.15 -11.87 -3.07
C GLN A 160 9.84 -12.43 -2.49
N TYR A 161 9.32 -13.52 -3.06
CA TYR A 161 8.02 -14.09 -2.71
C TYR A 161 8.15 -15.27 -1.76
N LEU A 162 7.06 -15.57 -1.03
CA LEU A 162 6.91 -16.76 -0.18
C LEU A 162 8.01 -16.92 0.88
N ARG A 163 8.51 -15.79 1.40
CA ARG A 163 9.44 -15.75 2.53
C ARG A 163 9.23 -14.51 3.39
N PRO A 164 9.76 -14.50 4.63
CA PRO A 164 9.85 -13.28 5.41
C PRO A 164 10.54 -12.15 4.63
N LEU A 165 9.90 -10.99 4.62
CA LEU A 165 10.51 -9.76 4.13
C LEU A 165 11.62 -9.29 5.06
N LYS A 166 12.67 -8.75 4.46
CA LYS A 166 13.73 -8.01 5.13
C LYS A 166 13.27 -6.58 5.42
N PRO A 167 13.86 -5.88 6.40
CA PRO A 167 13.45 -4.51 6.73
C PRO A 167 13.41 -3.53 5.55
N HIS A 168 14.39 -3.59 4.64
CA HIS A 168 14.39 -2.72 3.45
C HIS A 168 13.26 -3.06 2.46
N GLU A 169 12.87 -4.33 2.37
CA GLU A 169 11.77 -4.78 1.51
C GLU A 169 10.41 -4.37 2.09
N GLU A 170 10.25 -4.40 3.41
CA GLU A 170 9.06 -3.85 4.09
C GLU A 170 8.93 -2.34 3.82
N VAL A 171 10.03 -1.59 3.93
CA VAL A 171 10.06 -0.15 3.63
C VAL A 171 9.74 0.12 2.15
N ALA A 172 10.29 -0.69 1.24
CA ALA A 172 9.98 -0.58 -0.18
C ALA A 172 8.49 -0.83 -0.45
N MET A 173 7.89 -1.84 0.19
CA MET A 173 6.44 -2.10 0.10
C MET A 173 5.61 -0.89 0.56
N PHE A 174 6.03 -0.19 1.63
CA PHE A 174 5.35 1.03 2.08
C PHE A 174 5.53 2.21 1.12
N TYR A 175 6.72 2.38 0.54
CA TYR A 175 6.94 3.37 -0.51
C TYR A 175 6.13 3.07 -1.77
N GLY A 176 6.07 1.82 -2.21
CA GLY A 176 5.22 1.38 -3.32
C GLY A 176 3.74 1.68 -3.06
N SER A 177 3.23 1.31 -1.87
CA SER A 177 1.86 1.62 -1.46
C SER A 177 1.57 3.13 -1.45
N ARG A 178 2.56 3.96 -1.10
CA ARG A 178 2.45 5.42 -1.12
C ARG A 178 2.47 5.98 -2.53
N GLY A 179 3.33 5.43 -3.39
CA GLY A 179 3.35 5.72 -4.82
C GLY A 179 1.97 5.46 -5.44
N HIS A 180 1.38 4.29 -5.18
CA HIS A 180 0.03 3.97 -5.67
C HIS A 180 -1.03 4.96 -5.17
N CYS A 181 -0.99 5.35 -3.89
CA CYS A 181 -1.92 6.32 -3.34
C CYS A 181 -1.79 7.71 -4.00
N LEU A 182 -0.56 8.18 -4.23
CA LEU A 182 -0.30 9.44 -4.92
C LEU A 182 -0.75 9.39 -6.38
N GLU A 183 -0.45 8.29 -7.07
CA GLU A 183 -0.82 8.06 -8.46
C GLU A 183 -2.34 8.06 -8.66
N ASP A 184 -3.06 7.36 -7.79
CA ASP A 184 -4.54 7.30 -7.77
C ASP A 184 -5.18 8.66 -7.49
N ASN A 185 -4.46 9.55 -6.80
CA ASN A 185 -4.85 10.93 -6.52
C ASN A 185 -4.34 11.94 -7.57
N GLY A 186 -3.58 11.50 -8.58
CA GLY A 186 -3.09 12.34 -9.67
C GLY A 186 -1.80 13.13 -9.39
N GLU A 187 -1.16 12.89 -8.24
CA GLU A 187 0.12 13.48 -7.83
C GLU A 187 1.29 12.68 -8.43
N LEU A 188 1.39 12.71 -9.76
CA LEU A 188 2.23 11.80 -10.54
C LEU A 188 3.72 11.98 -10.27
N GLU A 189 4.19 13.22 -10.17
CA GLU A 189 5.60 13.54 -9.93
C GLU A 189 6.05 12.98 -8.57
N MET A 190 5.22 13.16 -7.54
CA MET A 190 5.49 12.57 -6.22
C MET A 190 5.40 11.04 -6.25
N ALA A 191 4.45 10.47 -6.99
CA ALA A 191 4.37 9.01 -7.16
C ALA A 191 5.66 8.44 -7.77
N GLN A 192 6.21 9.12 -8.78
CA GLN A 192 7.49 8.76 -9.41
C GLN A 192 8.64 8.74 -8.38
N GLU A 193 8.73 9.75 -7.50
CA GLU A 193 9.75 9.79 -6.45
C GLU A 193 9.64 8.57 -5.52
N PHE A 194 8.43 8.26 -5.05
CA PHE A 194 8.23 7.14 -4.12
C PHE A 194 8.50 5.78 -4.76
N TYR A 195 8.10 5.55 -6.00
CA TYR A 195 8.48 4.34 -6.71
C TYR A 195 10.00 4.26 -6.95
N SER A 196 10.67 5.38 -7.19
CA SER A 196 12.13 5.41 -7.35
C SER A 196 12.82 5.00 -6.04
N ARG A 197 12.36 5.51 -4.89
CA ARG A 197 12.86 5.09 -3.58
C ARG A 197 12.61 3.62 -3.28
N ALA A 198 11.46 3.09 -3.68
CA ALA A 198 11.18 1.67 -3.51
C ALA A 198 12.11 0.79 -4.37
N MET A 199 12.40 1.22 -5.61
CA MET A 199 13.34 0.56 -6.51
C MET A 199 14.80 0.65 -6.01
N GLU A 200 15.20 1.77 -5.41
CA GLU A 200 16.53 1.91 -4.79
C GLU A 200 16.76 0.88 -3.68
N LEU A 201 15.70 0.56 -2.91
CA LEU A 201 15.77 -0.41 -1.82
C LEU A 201 15.74 -1.86 -2.30
N VAL A 202 15.02 -2.12 -3.40
CA VAL A 202 14.75 -3.48 -3.92
C VAL A 202 14.91 -3.47 -5.45
N PRO A 203 16.16 -3.35 -5.96
CA PRO A 203 16.44 -3.19 -7.39
C PRO A 203 16.06 -4.42 -8.22
N GLU A 204 16.00 -5.59 -7.61
CA GLU A 204 15.60 -6.85 -8.26
C GLU A 204 14.08 -7.05 -8.33
N SER A 205 13.28 -6.08 -7.86
CA SER A 205 11.82 -6.13 -7.97
C SER A 205 11.36 -5.95 -9.42
N LEU A 206 10.50 -6.85 -9.89
CA LEU A 206 9.90 -6.76 -11.22
C LEU A 206 8.80 -5.69 -11.33
N ASN A 207 8.28 -5.21 -10.19
CA ASN A 207 7.09 -4.36 -10.14
C ASN A 207 7.42 -2.88 -10.36
N TYR A 208 8.43 -2.35 -9.65
CA TYR A 208 8.73 -0.91 -9.65
C TYR A 208 9.12 -0.33 -11.03
N PRO A 209 9.89 -1.03 -11.89
CA PRO A 209 10.16 -0.53 -13.24
C PRO A 209 8.88 -0.30 -14.05
N GLY A 210 7.88 -1.19 -13.90
CA GLY A 210 6.58 -1.06 -14.56
C GLY A 210 5.81 0.17 -14.07
N TYR A 211 5.74 0.37 -12.74
CA TYR A 211 5.05 1.51 -12.13
C TYR A 211 5.72 2.84 -12.50
N LEU A 212 7.05 2.90 -12.49
CA LEU A 212 7.80 4.08 -12.91
C LEU A 212 7.56 4.43 -14.37
N ASN A 213 7.53 3.43 -15.25
CA ASN A 213 7.27 3.67 -16.67
C ASN A 213 5.85 4.20 -16.90
N ASP A 214 4.83 3.62 -16.24
CA ASP A 214 3.45 4.10 -16.35
C ASP A 214 3.31 5.58 -15.97
N VAL A 215 3.79 5.93 -14.76
CA VAL A 215 3.75 7.31 -14.26
C VAL A 215 4.54 8.26 -15.17
N SER A 216 5.72 7.84 -15.64
CA SER A 216 6.55 8.66 -16.54
C SER A 216 5.89 8.91 -17.91
N VAL A 217 5.11 7.96 -18.43
CA VAL A 217 4.32 8.15 -19.65
C VAL A 217 3.21 9.17 -19.38
N ARG A 218 2.47 9.03 -18.26
CA ARG A 218 1.36 9.92 -17.92
C ARG A 218 1.81 11.36 -17.66
N ILE A 219 2.95 11.57 -17.00
CA ILE A 219 3.56 12.90 -16.82
C ILE A 219 3.87 13.53 -18.19
N ARG A 220 4.53 12.78 -19.08
CA ARG A 220 4.86 13.27 -20.43
C ARG A 220 3.61 13.63 -21.23
N THR A 221 2.58 12.79 -21.20
CA THR A 221 1.30 13.08 -21.88
C THR A 221 0.65 14.35 -21.34
N LYS A 222 0.61 14.55 -20.02
CA LYS A 222 0.06 15.76 -19.38
C LYS A 222 0.83 17.03 -19.77
N LEU A 223 2.15 16.95 -19.90
CA LEU A 223 2.98 18.06 -20.37
C LEU A 223 2.72 18.39 -21.84
N CYS A 224 2.64 17.38 -22.72
CA CYS A 224 2.34 17.60 -24.14
C CYS A 224 0.99 18.28 -24.34
N THR A 225 -0.07 17.78 -23.70
CA THR A 225 -1.41 18.40 -23.81
C THR A 225 -1.43 19.83 -23.26
N THR A 226 -0.71 20.09 -22.18
CA THR A 226 -0.57 21.45 -21.62
C THR A 226 0.11 22.38 -22.63
N ILE A 227 1.21 21.96 -23.27
CA ILE A 227 1.92 22.75 -24.28
C ILE A 227 1.03 23.04 -25.49
N GLU A 228 0.29 22.05 -26.01
CA GLU A 228 -0.65 22.22 -27.11
C GLU A 228 -1.76 23.22 -26.76
N CYS A 229 -2.33 23.14 -25.55
CA CYS A 229 -3.30 24.12 -25.06
C CYS A 229 -2.70 25.54 -24.99
N PHE A 230 -1.46 25.70 -24.53
CA PHE A 230 -0.80 27.01 -24.53
C PHE A 230 -0.54 27.55 -25.94
N GLN A 231 -0.11 26.71 -26.88
CA GLN A 231 0.15 27.10 -28.26
C GLN A 231 -1.14 27.51 -28.99
N THR A 232 -2.27 26.87 -28.69
CA THR A 232 -3.57 27.18 -29.28
C THR A 232 -4.29 28.36 -28.60
N ALA A 233 -4.00 28.63 -27.32
CA ALA A 233 -4.60 29.72 -26.53
C ALA A 233 -3.94 31.09 -26.73
N VAL A 234 -2.81 31.20 -27.45
CA VAL A 234 -2.23 32.49 -27.84
C VAL A 234 -2.79 32.89 -29.20
N PRO A 235 -3.80 33.78 -29.31
CA PRO A 235 -4.14 34.37 -30.59
C PRO A 235 -2.99 35.30 -30.98
N LEU A 236 -2.16 34.87 -31.91
CA LEU A 236 -1.27 35.77 -32.65
C LEU A 236 -2.15 36.77 -33.41
N LYS A 237 -2.44 37.94 -32.82
CA LYS A 237 -2.86 39.10 -33.61
C LYS A 237 -1.61 39.60 -34.34
N PRO A 238 -1.53 39.52 -35.68
CA PRO A 238 -0.45 40.16 -36.41
C PRO A 238 -0.65 41.67 -36.27
N ARG A 239 0.26 42.36 -35.58
CA ARG A 239 0.34 43.81 -35.64
C ARG A 239 0.90 44.18 -37.01
N MET A 240 0.02 44.36 -37.98
CA MET A 240 0.37 44.85 -39.31
C MET A 240 0.58 46.37 -39.20
N PHE A 241 1.84 46.82 -39.22
CA PHE A 241 2.20 48.19 -39.56
C PHE A 241 2.19 48.31 -41.08
N PHE A 242 1.44 49.25 -41.64
CA PHE A 242 1.77 49.87 -42.92
C PHE A 242 1.47 51.37 -42.88
N HIS A 243 2.39 52.10 -43.50
CA HIS A 243 2.60 53.54 -43.53
C HIS A 243 1.49 54.35 -44.22
N ASP A 244 1.38 55.61 -43.78
CA ASP A 244 0.78 56.76 -44.48
C ASP A 244 1.55 57.02 -45.80
N PRO A 245 0.88 57.29 -46.93
CA PRO A 245 0.93 58.66 -47.45
C PRO A 245 -0.30 59.07 -48.29
N PHE A 246 -1.12 60.02 -47.83
CA PHE A 246 -1.92 60.85 -48.74
C PHE A 246 -1.71 62.34 -48.51
N SER A 247 -0.94 62.90 -49.43
CA SER A 247 -0.83 64.30 -49.76
C SER A 247 -2.13 64.89 -50.33
N LEU A 248 -2.29 66.20 -50.12
CA LEU A 248 -3.02 67.20 -50.94
C LEU A 248 -4.55 67.26 -50.82
N SER A 249 -5.04 68.33 -50.17
CA SER A 249 -5.73 69.44 -50.88
C SER A 249 -6.10 70.60 -49.93
N THR A 250 -5.47 71.76 -50.15
CA THR A 250 -6.11 73.09 -49.99
C THR A 250 -7.08 73.33 -51.17
N PRO A 251 -7.97 74.35 -51.22
CA PRO A 251 -8.14 75.50 -50.30
C PRO A 251 -9.63 75.82 -49.95
N ARG A 252 -9.85 76.74 -48.99
CA ARG A 252 -10.94 77.72 -49.11
C ARG A 252 -10.58 79.04 -48.42
N ARG A 253 -10.68 80.11 -49.21
CA ARG A 253 -10.69 81.52 -48.80
C ARG A 253 -12.12 81.90 -48.35
N GLU A 254 -12.14 83.07 -47.71
CA GLU A 254 -13.21 84.07 -47.55
C GLU A 254 -13.98 84.05 -46.23
N GLY A 255 -13.85 85.18 -45.51
CA GLY A 255 -14.50 85.50 -44.25
C GLY A 255 -13.57 86.24 -43.30
#